data_AF-A0A285LCL6-F1
#
_entry.id   AF-A0A285LCL6-F1
#
_cell.length_a   1.000
_cell.length_b   1.000
_cell.length_c   1.000
_cell.angle_alpha   90.00
_cell.angle_beta   90.00
_cell.angle_gamma   90.00
#
_symmetry.space_group_name_H-M   'P 1'
#
loop_
_entity.id
_entity.type
_entity.pdbx_description
1 polymer ?
#
loop_
_entity_poly.entity_id
_entity_poly.type
_entity_poly.pdbx_seq_one_letter_code
_entity_poly.pdbx_strand_id
1 'polypeptide(L)' 'MNVPHSDLRELWLVQSRDCATEPQVLDYDKARFILSVHAGHGSGCRQYLAASAYCFRRAADK' A
#
# COMPACT_ATOMS: atom_id res chain seq x y z
N MET A 1 10.61 5.14 11.80
CA MET A 1 9.37 4.81 11.07
C MET A 1 8.53 6.06 11.03
N ASN A 2 8.20 6.60 9.86
CA ASN A 2 7.31 7.76 9.75
C ASN A 2 5.88 7.23 9.87
N VAL A 3 5.21 7.52 11.00
CA VAL A 3 3.81 7.09 11.21
C VAL A 3 2.93 8.20 10.65
N PRO A 4 2.06 7.93 9.67
CA PRO A 4 1.15 8.96 9.13
C PRO A 4 0.27 9.54 10.24
N HIS A 5 -0.08 10.82 10.12
CA HIS A 5 -1.14 11.42 10.94
C HIS A 5 -2.43 10.57 10.84
N SER A 6 -3.20 10.50 11.93
CA SER A 6 -4.42 9.67 12.07
C SER A 6 -5.34 9.78 10.85
N ASP A 7 -5.59 11.01 10.41
CA ASP A 7 -6.56 11.32 9.35
C ASP A 7 -6.12 10.77 7.99
N LEU A 8 -4.80 10.78 7.72
CA LEU A 8 -4.23 10.18 6.50
C LEU A 8 -4.34 8.66 6.54
N ARG A 9 -4.15 8.05 7.71
CA ARG A 9 -4.26 6.60 7.88
C ARG A 9 -5.71 6.14 7.67
N GLU A 10 -6.67 6.88 8.20
CA GLU A 10 -8.10 6.60 8.01
C GLU A 10 -8.52 6.76 6.54
N LEU A 11 -8.07 7.82 5.88
CA LEU A 11 -8.27 8.01 4.44
C LEU A 11 -7.74 6.80 3.66
N TRP A 12 -6.52 6.36 3.94
CA TRP A 12 -5.93 5.21 3.25
C TRP A 12 -6.68 3.91 3.54
N LEU A 13 -7.15 3.68 4.77
CA LEU A 13 -8.00 2.55 5.10
C LEU A 13 -9.28 2.53 4.26
N VAL A 14 -9.91 3.69 4.04
CA VAL A 14 -11.12 3.79 3.21
C VAL A 14 -10.79 3.56 1.73
N GLN A 15 -9.71 4.15 1.24
CA GLN A 15 -9.30 4.02 -0.16
C GLN A 15 -8.83 2.61 -0.54
N SER A 16 -8.32 1.82 0.41
CA SER A 16 -7.77 0.49 0.14
C SER A 16 -8.70 -0.66 0.55
N ARG A 17 -10.00 -0.41 0.81
CA ARG A 17 -10.94 -1.47 1.22
C ARG A 17 -11.15 -2.54 0.16
N ASP A 18 -11.18 -2.14 -1.10
CA ASP A 18 -11.36 -3.06 -2.22
C ASP A 18 -10.03 -3.68 -2.64
N CYS A 19 -9.87 -4.95 -2.29
CA CYS A 19 -8.70 -5.75 -2.59
C CYS A 19 -8.58 -6.13 -4.08
N ALA A 20 -9.66 -6.05 -4.85
CA ALA A 20 -9.68 -6.38 -6.27
C ALA A 20 -9.29 -5.20 -7.16
N THR A 21 -9.23 -3.98 -6.60
CA THR A 21 -8.84 -2.77 -7.31
C THR A 21 -7.38 -2.43 -7.04
N GLU A 22 -6.67 -1.90 -8.03
CA GLU A 22 -5.31 -1.37 -7.85
C GLU A 22 -5.33 0.05 -7.28
N PRO A 23 -4.38 0.41 -6.40
CA PRO A 23 -4.26 1.76 -5.88
C PRO A 23 -3.85 2.72 -7.00
N GLN A 24 -4.62 3.77 -7.24
CA GLN A 24 -4.38 4.71 -8.33
C GLN A 24 -3.11 5.57 -8.11
N VAL A 25 -2.80 5.91 -6.86
CA VAL A 25 -1.65 6.74 -6.50
C VAL A 25 -0.94 6.12 -5.31
N LEU A 26 0.36 5.87 -5.47
CA LEU A 26 1.26 5.34 -4.46
C LEU A 26 2.45 6.29 -4.26
N ASP A 27 2.63 6.72 -3.02
CA ASP A 27 3.94 7.10 -2.49
C ASP A 27 4.47 5.97 -1.60
N TYR A 28 5.68 6.13 -1.09
CA TYR A 28 6.30 5.10 -0.27
C TYR A 28 5.60 4.85 1.06
N ASP A 29 5.11 5.88 1.73
CA ASP A 29 4.49 5.73 3.04
C ASP A 29 3.14 5.02 2.88
N LYS A 30 2.36 5.37 1.85
CA LYS A 30 1.14 4.66 1.47
C LYS A 30 1.39 3.22 1.02
N ALA A 31 2.44 2.98 0.23
CA ALA A 31 2.81 1.62 -0.18
C ALA A 31 3.18 0.74 1.03
N ARG A 32 3.97 1.28 1.98
CA ARG A 32 4.32 0.58 3.22
C ARG A 32 3.09 0.32 4.09
N PHE A 33 2.17 1.27 4.16
CA PHE A 33 0.90 1.12 4.85
C PHE A 33 0.07 -0.03 4.24
N ILE A 34 -0.14 -0.03 2.92
CA ILE A 34 -0.91 -1.07 2.22
C ILE A 34 -0.28 -2.46 2.41
N LEU A 35 1.05 -2.56 2.30
CA LEU A 35 1.76 -3.82 2.59
C LEU A 35 1.48 -4.35 3.99
N SER A 36 1.42 -3.46 4.99
CA SER A 36 1.14 -3.85 6.38
C SER A 36 -0.31 -4.29 6.58
N VAL A 37 -1.28 -3.59 5.99
CA VAL A 37 -2.70 -3.86 6.19
C VAL A 37 -3.17 -5.09 5.40
N HIS A 38 -2.63 -5.29 4.20
CA HIS A 38 -3.08 -6.34 3.28
C HIS A 38 -2.14 -7.57 3.24
N ALA A 39 -1.14 -7.65 4.13
CA ALA A 39 -0.19 -8.77 4.18
C ALA A 39 -0.87 -10.14 4.25
N GLY A 40 -1.99 -10.25 4.98
CA GLY A 40 -2.72 -11.51 5.15
C GLY A 40 -3.38 -12.06 3.88
N HIS A 41 -3.53 -11.25 2.82
CA HIS A 41 -4.16 -11.70 1.58
C HIS A 41 -3.16 -12.23 0.54
N GLY A 42 -1.89 -11.83 0.63
CA GLY A 42 -0.82 -12.28 -0.27
C GLY A 42 -1.12 -12.04 -1.74
N SER A 43 -0.85 -13.04 -2.58
CA SER A 43 -0.98 -12.97 -4.05
C SER A 43 -2.43 -12.83 -4.55
N GLY A 44 -3.44 -13.01 -3.70
CA GLY A 44 -4.84 -12.77 -4.05
C GLY A 44 -5.27 -11.31 -4.01
N CYS A 45 -4.43 -10.39 -3.55
CA CYS A 45 -4.78 -9.00 -3.34
C CYS A 45 -4.04 -8.05 -4.28
N ARG A 46 -4.80 -7.35 -5.14
CA ARG A 46 -4.23 -6.37 -6.08
C ARG A 46 -3.56 -5.21 -5.37
N GLN A 47 -4.15 -4.73 -4.27
CA GLN A 47 -3.56 -3.67 -3.44
C GLN A 47 -2.17 -4.08 -2.92
N TYR A 48 -2.06 -5.29 -2.38
CA TYR A 48 -0.80 -5.82 -1.86
C TYR A 48 0.25 -5.99 -2.96
N LEU A 49 -0.14 -6.54 -4.12
CA LEU A 49 0.76 -6.74 -5.26
C LEU A 49 1.28 -5.41 -5.83
N ALA A 50 0.41 -4.43 -6.02
CA ALA A 50 0.79 -3.10 -6.52
C ALA A 50 1.75 -2.39 -5.55
N ALA A 51 1.46 -2.42 -4.24
CA ALA A 51 2.33 -1.83 -3.23
C ALA A 51 3.69 -2.54 -3.14
N SER A 52 3.70 -3.87 -3.31
CA SER A 52 4.93 -4.66 -3.41
C SER A 52 5.77 -4.23 -4.62
N ALA A 53 5.16 -4.20 -5.81
CA ALA A 53 5.82 -3.82 -7.05
C ALA A 53 6.41 -2.41 -6.99
N TYR A 54 5.66 -1.45 -6.43
CA TYR A 54 6.16 -0.09 -6.18
C TYR A 54 7.42 -0.09 -5.31
N CYS A 55 7.40 -0.82 -4.19
CA CYS A 55 8.54 -0.89 -3.27
C CYS A 55 9.75 -1.57 -3.90
N PHE A 56 9.55 -2.64 -4.68
CA PHE A 56 10.63 -3.32 -5.40
C PHE A 56 11.28 -2.41 -6.45
N ARG A 57 10.49 -1.73 -7.27
CA ARG A 57 11.03 -0.76 -8.24
C ARG A 57 11.82 0.33 -7.54
N ARG A 58 11.25 0.95 -6.50
CA ARG A 58 11.96 2.00 -5.74
C ARG A 58 13.27 1.51 -5.12
N ALA A 59 13.34 0.25 -4.69
CA ALA A 59 14.57 -0.33 -4.15
C ALA A 59 15.64 -0.56 -5.24
N ALA A 60 15.22 -0.87 -6.46
CA ALA A 60 16.12 -1.00 -7.61
C ALA A 60 16.62 0.34 -8.15
N ASP A 61 15.84 1.41 -7.97
CA ASP A 61 16.18 2.78 -8.41
C ASP A 61 17.12 3.52 -7.44
N LYS A 62 17.56 2.87 -6.35
CA LYS A 62 18.47 3.42 -5.33
C LYS A 62 19.85 2.82 -5.46
#